data_AF-A0A1V3XZ24-F1
#
_entry.id   AF-A0A1V3XZ24-F1
#
_cell.length_a   1.000
_cell.length_b   1.000
_cell.length_c   1.000
_cell.angle_alpha   90.00
_cell.angle_beta   90.00
_cell.angle_gamma   90.00
#
_symmetry.space_group_name_H-M   'P 1'
#
loop_
_entity.id
_entity.type
_entity.pdbx_description
1 polymer ?
#
loop_
_entity_poly.entity_id
_entity_poly.type
_entity_poly.pdbx_seq_one_letter_code
_entity_poly.pdbx_strand_id
1 'polypeptide(L)'
;MKAFTEDFYRKVCVGHLHDVLDTLVYLRHEANVWLEITTLLIPGRNDSDAELAAECAWIRENLGVDVPLHFTAFHPDYKMTDTPPTPPATLRRARRIGIDEGLRFVYTGNVHDTEGGTTCCPGCGTAVVVRDWYAMRHYALTDDGCCRGCGCQLAGVYDGPREVGAGAGFRCPPACQRCELANAPNYLTRE
;
A
#
# COMPACT_ATOMS: atom_id res chain seq x y z
N MET A 1 2.96 6.60 4.53
CA MET A 1 2.56 8.01 4.73
C MET A 1 1.53 8.07 5.85
N LYS A 2 1.43 9.17 6.61
CA LYS A 2 0.48 9.22 7.76
C LYS A 2 -0.69 10.18 7.54
N ALA A 3 -0.48 11.22 6.76
CA ALA A 3 -1.47 12.22 6.37
C ALA A 3 -0.91 12.99 5.17
N PHE A 4 -1.67 13.92 4.60
CA PHE A 4 -1.22 14.79 3.52
C PHE A 4 -1.32 16.27 3.88
N THR A 5 -1.23 16.57 5.18
CA THR A 5 -1.20 17.92 5.73
C THR A 5 -0.04 18.11 6.68
N GLU A 6 0.63 19.25 6.56
CA GLU A 6 1.75 19.62 7.43
C GLU A 6 1.30 19.79 8.90
N ASP A 7 0.05 20.19 9.14
CA ASP A 7 -0.52 20.34 10.48
C ASP A 7 -0.58 19.00 11.24
N PHE A 8 -1.00 17.94 10.55
CA PHE A 8 -1.03 16.59 11.13
C PHE A 8 0.40 16.14 11.50
N TYR A 9 1.36 16.36 10.61
CA TYR A 9 2.75 15.99 10.86
C TYR A 9 3.35 16.75 12.04
N ARG A 10 3.10 18.04 12.18
CA ARG A 10 3.57 18.82 13.33
C ARG A 10 2.91 18.39 14.65
N LYS A 11 1.59 18.20 14.67
CA LYS A 11 0.83 17.97 15.92
C LYS A 11 0.83 16.51 16.38
N VAL A 12 0.79 15.57 15.43
CA VAL A 12 0.59 14.14 15.73
C VAL A 12 1.88 13.35 15.55
N CYS A 13 2.65 13.63 14.49
CA CYS A 13 3.88 12.88 14.19
C CYS A 13 5.15 13.50 14.77
N VAL A 14 5.11 14.79 15.13
CA VAL A 14 6.29 15.60 15.51
C VAL A 14 7.36 15.56 14.40
N GLY A 15 6.94 15.81 13.16
CA GLY A 15 7.81 15.86 11.98
C GLY A 15 7.25 16.76 10.88
N HIS A 16 7.79 16.64 9.66
CA HIS A 16 7.39 17.42 8.49
C HIS A 16 6.90 16.52 7.36
N LEU A 17 5.86 16.97 6.64
CA LEU A 17 5.37 16.26 5.46
C LEU A 17 6.43 16.25 4.37
N HIS A 18 7.12 17.38 4.17
CA HIS A 18 8.14 17.54 3.12
C HIS A 18 9.24 16.47 3.18
N ASP A 19 9.78 16.18 4.38
CA ASP A 19 10.83 15.16 4.56
C ASP A 19 10.36 13.76 4.10
N VAL A 20 9.08 13.45 4.30
CA VAL A 20 8.48 12.19 3.84
C VAL A 20 8.33 12.19 2.32
N LEU A 21 7.86 13.30 1.73
CA LEU A 21 7.69 13.42 0.29
C LEU A 21 9.04 13.30 -0.43
N ASP A 22 10.09 13.95 0.06
CA ASP A 22 11.44 13.87 -0.48
C ASP A 22 11.99 12.44 -0.43
N THR A 23 11.74 11.74 0.69
CA THR A 23 12.11 10.33 0.82
C THR A 23 11.38 9.45 -0.20
N LEU A 24 10.08 9.67 -0.43
CA LEU A 24 9.31 8.90 -1.41
C LEU A 24 9.79 9.15 -2.85
N VAL A 25 10.10 10.40 -3.19
CA VAL A 25 10.69 10.78 -4.48
C VAL A 25 12.04 10.08 -4.66
N TYR A 26 12.92 10.14 -3.66
CA TYR A 26 14.21 9.46 -3.70
C TYR A 26 14.06 7.95 -3.87
N LEU A 27 13.20 7.30 -3.08
CA LEU A 27 12.96 5.86 -3.17
C LEU A 27 12.42 5.44 -4.54
N ARG A 28 11.62 6.30 -5.18
CA ARG A 28 11.04 6.00 -6.49
C ARG A 28 12.04 6.14 -7.63
N HIS A 29 12.86 7.20 -7.61
CA HIS A 29 13.68 7.58 -8.76
C HIS A 29 15.14 7.13 -8.64
N GLU A 30 15.66 7.04 -7.43
CA GLU A 30 17.09 6.80 -7.18
C GLU A 30 17.38 5.41 -6.59
N ALA A 31 16.40 4.81 -5.89
CA ALA A 31 16.58 3.50 -5.26
C ALA A 31 16.04 2.35 -6.14
N ASN A 32 16.77 1.24 -6.20
CA ASN A 32 16.32 0.02 -6.86
C ASN A 32 15.41 -0.81 -5.93
N VAL A 33 14.27 -0.24 -5.53
CA VAL A 33 13.32 -0.87 -4.61
C VAL A 33 11.90 -0.80 -5.16
N TRP A 34 11.07 -1.77 -4.77
CA TRP A 34 9.64 -1.70 -4.99
C TRP A 34 9.00 -0.82 -3.91
N LEU A 35 8.29 0.21 -4.34
CA LEU A 35 7.65 1.18 -3.46
C LEU A 35 6.14 0.93 -3.41
N GLU A 36 5.62 0.73 -2.20
CA GLU A 36 4.19 0.76 -1.90
C GLU A 36 3.92 1.76 -0.80
N ILE A 37 2.81 2.48 -0.91
CA ILE A 37 2.40 3.50 0.06
C ILE A 37 1.21 2.98 0.84
N THR A 38 1.27 3.10 2.16
CA THR A 38 0.13 2.87 3.03
C THR A 38 -0.18 4.13 3.82
N THR A 39 -1.46 4.46 3.90
CA THR A 39 -2.03 5.55 4.70
C THR A 39 -3.12 4.98 5.61
N LEU A 40 -2.90 5.06 6.92
CA LEU A 40 -3.88 4.68 7.93
C LEU A 40 -4.87 5.82 8.09
N LEU A 41 -6.14 5.61 7.71
CA LEU A 41 -7.16 6.65 7.83
C LEU A 41 -7.68 6.69 9.26
N ILE A 42 -7.77 7.89 9.83
CA ILE A 42 -8.27 8.16 11.18
C ILE A 42 -9.44 9.14 11.03
N PRO A 43 -10.66 8.73 11.41
CA PRO A 43 -11.85 9.56 11.23
C PRO A 43 -11.70 10.96 11.83
N GLY A 44 -11.99 11.98 11.02
CA GLY A 44 -11.95 13.38 11.42
C GLY A 44 -10.54 13.98 11.51
N ARG A 45 -9.49 13.25 11.11
CA ARG A 45 -8.10 13.74 11.18
C ARG A 45 -7.40 13.82 9.83
N ASN A 46 -7.48 12.79 9.00
CA ASN A 46 -6.81 12.71 7.71
C ASN A 46 -7.67 12.03 6.62
N ASP A 47 -8.99 11.93 6.82
CA ASP A 47 -9.91 11.23 5.94
C ASP A 47 -10.83 12.17 5.13
N SER A 48 -10.48 13.45 5.05
CA SER A 48 -11.23 14.43 4.26
C SER A 48 -11.01 14.21 2.76
N ASP A 49 -12.05 14.40 1.96
CA ASP A 49 -11.98 14.17 0.50
C ASP A 49 -10.92 15.05 -0.17
N ALA A 50 -10.75 16.29 0.29
CA ALA A 50 -9.75 17.22 -0.23
C ALA A 50 -8.31 16.74 0.06
N GLU A 51 -8.07 16.21 1.26
CA GLU A 51 -6.75 15.68 1.63
C GLU A 51 -6.44 14.39 0.86
N LEU A 52 -7.41 13.49 0.73
CA LEU A 52 -7.27 12.25 -0.02
C LEU A 52 -7.02 12.50 -1.51
N ALA A 53 -7.73 13.47 -2.11
CA ALA A 53 -7.51 13.86 -3.50
C ALA A 53 -6.12 14.47 -3.69
N ALA A 54 -5.68 15.36 -2.79
CA ALA A 54 -4.35 15.95 -2.82
C ALA A 54 -3.24 14.89 -2.71
N GLU A 55 -3.41 13.92 -1.79
CA GLU A 55 -2.51 12.78 -1.64
C GLU A 55 -2.38 11.98 -2.94
N CYS A 56 -3.51 11.62 -3.54
CA CYS A 56 -3.54 10.79 -4.74
C CYS A 56 -3.00 11.53 -5.97
N ALA A 57 -3.37 12.81 -6.13
CA ALA A 57 -2.86 13.67 -7.21
C ALA A 57 -1.34 13.82 -7.11
N TRP A 58 -0.80 14.05 -5.91
CA TRP A 58 0.63 14.16 -5.71
C TRP A 58 1.37 12.86 -6.01
N ILE A 59 0.86 11.70 -5.57
CA ILE A 59 1.44 10.39 -5.89
C ILE A 59 1.48 10.19 -7.40
N ARG A 60 0.36 10.45 -8.09
CA ARG A 60 0.28 10.32 -9.55
C ARG A 60 1.32 11.19 -10.26
N GLU A 61 1.47 12.44 -9.84
CA GLU A 61 2.33 13.43 -10.49
C GLU A 61 3.82 13.19 -10.22
N ASN A 62 4.17 12.78 -9.00
CA ASN A 62 5.57 12.70 -8.56
C ASN A 62 6.14 11.29 -8.59
N LEU A 63 5.30 10.27 -8.40
CA LEU A 63 5.71 8.87 -8.31
C LEU A 63 5.18 8.01 -9.47
N GLY A 64 4.05 8.42 -10.06
CA GLY A 64 3.41 7.77 -11.19
C GLY A 64 2.19 6.93 -10.79
N VAL A 65 1.38 6.58 -11.79
CA VAL A 65 0.10 5.86 -11.64
C VAL A 65 0.24 4.39 -11.19
N ASP A 66 1.44 3.85 -11.26
CA ASP A 66 1.75 2.44 -11.02
C ASP A 66 2.20 2.14 -9.57
N VAL A 67 2.37 3.17 -8.72
CA VAL A 67 2.71 2.98 -7.30
C VAL A 67 1.44 2.56 -6.53
N PRO A 68 1.43 1.38 -5.88
CA PRO A 68 0.30 0.96 -5.06
C PRO A 68 0.06 1.88 -3.87
N LEU A 69 -1.21 2.26 -3.67
CA LEU A 69 -1.67 2.98 -2.49
C LEU A 69 -2.67 2.13 -1.70
N HIS A 70 -2.42 1.98 -0.41
CA HIS A 70 -3.28 1.24 0.51
C HIS A 70 -3.87 2.19 1.55
N PHE A 71 -5.20 2.30 1.56
CA PHE A 71 -5.93 2.93 2.66
C PHE A 71 -6.30 1.86 3.68
N THR A 72 -5.83 2.00 4.91
CA THR A 72 -6.07 1.01 5.97
C THR A 72 -6.96 1.57 7.07
N ALA A 73 -7.86 0.74 7.61
CA ALA A 73 -8.72 1.13 8.73
C ALA A 73 -7.92 1.30 10.03
N PHE A 74 -8.12 2.42 10.69
CA PHE A 74 -7.75 2.62 12.09
C PHE A 74 -8.67 1.84 13.02
N HIS A 75 -8.07 1.27 14.08
CA HIS A 75 -8.75 0.68 15.21
C HIS A 75 -8.32 1.42 16.50
N PRO A 76 -9.26 1.80 17.38
CA PRO A 76 -8.96 2.57 18.59
C PRO A 76 -8.27 1.72 19.66
N ASP A 77 -6.94 1.68 19.58
CA ASP A 77 -6.10 0.99 20.54
C ASP A 77 -5.10 1.93 21.21
N TYR A 78 -4.48 1.42 22.28
CA TYR A 78 -3.40 2.07 23.01
C TYR A 78 -3.79 3.46 23.55
N LYS A 79 -3.17 4.53 23.03
CA LYS A 79 -3.32 5.91 23.54
C LYS A 79 -4.43 6.71 22.83
N MET A 80 -5.05 6.16 21.78
CA MET A 80 -6.06 6.86 20.99
C MET A 80 -7.36 6.05 20.98
N THR A 81 -8.07 6.10 22.11
CA THR A 81 -9.33 5.36 22.34
C THR A 81 -10.58 6.24 22.22
N ASP A 82 -10.39 7.55 22.06
CA ASP A 82 -11.43 8.56 21.94
C ASP A 82 -11.96 8.76 20.51
N THR A 83 -11.25 8.21 19.52
CA THR A 83 -11.60 8.28 18.11
C THR A 83 -12.25 6.97 17.67
N PRO A 84 -13.40 6.95 16.98
CA PRO A 84 -14.02 5.69 16.55
C PRO A 84 -13.15 4.94 15.51
N PRO A 85 -13.34 3.60 15.35
CA PRO A 85 -12.69 2.87 14.27
C PRO A 85 -13.12 3.41 12.91
N THR A 86 -12.26 3.24 11.91
CA THR A 86 -12.58 3.70 10.54
C THR A 86 -13.73 2.88 9.95
N PRO A 87 -14.83 3.52 9.53
CA PRO A 87 -15.91 2.80 8.86
C PRO A 87 -15.44 2.24 7.51
N PRO A 88 -15.87 1.03 7.10
CA PRO A 88 -15.56 0.50 5.76
C PRO A 88 -15.98 1.44 4.62
N ALA A 89 -17.05 2.23 4.81
CA ALA A 89 -17.49 3.23 3.86
C ALA A 89 -16.44 4.33 3.61
N THR A 90 -15.68 4.73 4.64
CA THR A 90 -14.58 5.71 4.49
C THR A 90 -13.47 5.15 3.63
N LEU A 91 -13.10 3.88 3.79
CA LEU A 91 -12.09 3.24 2.95
C LEU A 91 -12.54 3.11 1.50
N ARG A 92 -13.80 2.70 1.26
CA ARG A 92 -14.36 2.61 -0.10
C ARG A 92 -14.41 3.97 -0.79
N ARG A 93 -14.75 5.02 -0.04
CA ARG A 93 -14.72 6.42 -0.51
C ARG A 93 -13.30 6.83 -0.90
N ALA A 94 -12.33 6.63 -0.02
CA ALA A 94 -10.92 6.96 -0.29
C ALA A 94 -10.38 6.19 -1.50
N ARG A 95 -10.71 4.90 -1.61
CA ARG A 95 -10.35 4.09 -2.78
C ARG A 95 -10.95 4.66 -4.07
N ARG A 96 -12.22 5.05 -4.06
CA ARG A 96 -12.88 5.68 -5.21
C ARG A 96 -12.14 6.95 -5.63
N ILE A 97 -11.85 7.84 -4.69
CA ILE A 97 -11.11 9.08 -4.93
C ILE A 97 -9.76 8.78 -5.58
N GLY A 98 -8.98 7.84 -5.05
CA GLY A 98 -7.68 7.52 -5.64
C GLY A 98 -7.75 6.96 -7.06
N ILE A 99 -8.77 6.17 -7.38
CA ILE A 99 -9.02 5.68 -8.74
C ILE A 99 -9.45 6.83 -9.66
N ASP A 100 -10.34 7.71 -9.19
CA ASP A 100 -10.85 8.85 -9.95
C ASP A 100 -9.74 9.89 -10.24
N GLU A 101 -8.76 10.03 -9.34
CA GLU A 101 -7.53 10.82 -9.57
C GLU A 101 -6.59 10.16 -10.59
N GLY A 102 -6.80 8.88 -10.93
CA GLY A 102 -6.09 8.17 -11.99
C GLY A 102 -5.02 7.16 -11.53
N LEU A 103 -4.96 6.85 -10.23
CA LEU A 103 -4.12 5.75 -9.75
C LEU A 103 -4.69 4.40 -10.20
N ARG A 104 -3.82 3.49 -10.63
CA ARG A 104 -4.23 2.16 -11.12
C ARG A 104 -4.46 1.16 -9.99
N PHE A 105 -3.72 1.31 -8.89
CA PHE A 105 -3.62 0.32 -7.83
C PHE A 105 -3.95 0.97 -6.49
N VAL A 106 -5.24 1.00 -6.14
CA VAL A 106 -5.72 1.53 -4.86
C VAL A 106 -6.46 0.45 -4.10
N TYR A 107 -6.00 0.17 -2.88
CA TYR A 107 -6.46 -0.95 -2.08
C TYR A 107 -7.03 -0.51 -0.74
N THR A 108 -7.92 -1.33 -0.18
CA THR A 108 -8.42 -1.19 1.19
C THR A 108 -7.84 -2.29 2.06
N GLY A 109 -7.23 -1.94 3.19
CA GLY A 109 -6.69 -2.90 4.15
C GLY A 109 -7.31 -2.77 5.53
N ASN A 110 -6.99 -3.72 6.41
CA ASN A 110 -7.60 -3.86 7.75
C ASN A 110 -9.14 -3.99 7.75
N VAL A 111 -9.75 -4.34 6.60
CA VAL A 111 -11.15 -4.74 6.47
C VAL A 111 -11.31 -5.94 5.54
N HIS A 112 -12.41 -6.68 5.69
CA HIS A 112 -12.88 -7.62 4.68
C HIS A 112 -13.56 -6.86 3.53
N ASP A 113 -12.83 -6.64 2.44
CA ASP A 113 -13.34 -6.02 1.23
C ASP A 113 -12.71 -6.67 0.00
N THR A 114 -13.44 -7.57 -0.64
CA THR A 114 -12.94 -8.28 -1.83
C THR A 114 -12.73 -7.32 -3.01
N GLU A 115 -13.60 -6.32 -3.18
CA GLU A 115 -13.47 -5.35 -4.26
C GLU A 115 -12.23 -4.48 -4.03
N GLY A 116 -12.06 -3.97 -2.81
CA GLY A 116 -10.91 -3.18 -2.42
C GLY A 116 -9.60 -3.97 -2.32
N GLY A 117 -9.66 -5.29 -2.19
CA GLY A 117 -8.50 -6.19 -2.25
C GLY A 117 -8.14 -6.68 -3.65
N THR A 118 -8.97 -6.41 -4.67
CA THR A 118 -8.79 -6.92 -6.03
C THR A 118 -7.85 -6.04 -6.86
N THR A 119 -6.89 -6.66 -7.54
CA THR A 119 -6.09 -6.03 -8.61
C THR A 119 -6.75 -6.34 -9.95
N CYS A 120 -7.11 -5.28 -10.69
CA CYS A 120 -7.56 -5.36 -12.07
C CYS A 120 -6.40 -5.07 -13.02
N CYS A 121 -6.39 -5.73 -14.17
CA CYS A 121 -5.41 -5.47 -15.22
C CYS A 121 -5.66 -4.07 -15.83
N PRO A 122 -4.66 -3.17 -15.88
CA PRO A 122 -4.82 -1.86 -16.52
C PRO A 122 -5.11 -1.94 -18.04
N GLY A 123 -4.71 -3.02 -18.70
CA GLY A 123 -4.89 -3.21 -20.15
C GLY A 123 -6.29 -3.68 -20.55
N CYS A 124 -6.90 -4.59 -19.80
CA CYS A 124 -8.20 -5.18 -20.17
C CYS A 124 -9.28 -5.11 -19.09
N GLY A 125 -8.97 -4.59 -17.90
CA GLY A 125 -9.92 -4.48 -16.78
C GLY A 125 -10.21 -5.79 -16.03
N THR A 126 -9.78 -6.94 -16.53
CA THR A 126 -10.01 -8.24 -15.88
C THR A 126 -9.37 -8.29 -14.50
N ALA A 127 -10.11 -8.81 -13.51
CA ALA A 127 -9.57 -9.10 -12.19
C ALA A 127 -8.50 -10.20 -12.29
N VAL A 128 -7.25 -9.86 -11.99
CA VAL A 128 -6.10 -10.76 -12.11
C VAL A 128 -5.59 -11.27 -10.77
N VAL A 129 -5.83 -10.52 -9.70
CA VAL A 129 -5.59 -11.00 -8.34
C VAL A 129 -6.77 -10.63 -7.47
N VAL A 130 -7.47 -11.62 -6.92
CA VAL A 130 -8.59 -11.40 -6.00
C VAL A 130 -8.18 -11.87 -4.62
N ARG A 131 -8.26 -10.96 -3.65
CA ARG A 131 -7.94 -11.21 -2.25
C ARG A 131 -9.12 -10.84 -1.38
N ASP A 132 -9.32 -11.60 -0.32
CA ASP A 132 -10.14 -11.20 0.82
C ASP A 132 -9.34 -11.51 2.06
N TRP A 133 -8.88 -10.46 2.73
CA TRP A 133 -7.98 -10.60 3.88
C TRP A 133 -6.71 -11.38 3.49
N TYR A 134 -6.35 -12.39 4.27
CA TYR A 134 -5.21 -13.27 3.99
C TYR A 134 -5.49 -14.35 2.92
N ALA A 135 -6.72 -14.46 2.41
CA ALA A 135 -7.06 -15.48 1.42
C ALA A 135 -6.88 -14.96 0.00
N MET A 136 -5.96 -15.58 -0.75
CA MET A 136 -5.87 -15.41 -2.19
C MET A 136 -6.93 -16.30 -2.85
N ARG A 137 -7.93 -15.69 -3.49
CA ARG A 137 -9.08 -16.38 -4.12
C ARG A 137 -8.89 -16.60 -5.62
N HIS A 138 -8.12 -15.74 -6.27
CA HIS A 138 -7.86 -15.84 -7.70
C HIS A 138 -6.48 -15.25 -8.04
N TYR A 139 -5.78 -15.90 -8.96
CA TYR A 139 -4.50 -15.45 -9.50
C TYR A 139 -4.41 -15.81 -10.98
N ALA A 140 -4.40 -14.80 -11.85
CA ALA A 140 -4.37 -14.93 -13.31
C ALA A 140 -3.23 -14.09 -13.93
N LEU A 141 -2.09 -14.06 -13.25
CA LEU A 141 -0.83 -13.55 -13.78
C LEU A 141 0.10 -14.71 -14.17
N THR A 142 0.97 -14.47 -15.13
CA THR A 142 2.13 -15.33 -15.38
C THR A 142 3.18 -15.12 -14.29
N ASP A 143 4.21 -15.97 -14.29
CA ASP A 143 5.27 -15.93 -13.26
C ASP A 143 6.13 -14.66 -13.33
N ASP A 144 6.15 -14.00 -14.49
CA ASP A 144 6.76 -12.70 -14.79
C ASP A 144 5.80 -11.52 -14.60
N GLY A 145 4.54 -11.76 -14.19
CA GLY A 145 3.57 -10.70 -13.86
C GLY A 145 2.73 -10.16 -15.02
N CYS A 146 2.70 -10.85 -16.16
CA CYS A 146 1.83 -10.50 -17.27
C CYS A 146 0.40 -11.01 -17.04
N CYS A 147 -0.59 -10.20 -17.42
CA CYS A 147 -1.99 -10.62 -17.44
C CYS A 147 -2.18 -11.81 -18.40
N ARG A 148 -2.72 -12.93 -17.90
CA ARG A 148 -3.02 -14.11 -18.75
C ARG A 148 -4.09 -13.85 -19.81
N GLY A 149 -4.89 -12.80 -19.66
CA GLY A 149 -5.97 -12.44 -20.59
C GLY A 149 -5.53 -11.57 -21.76
N CYS A 150 -4.62 -10.61 -21.54
CA CYS A 150 -4.22 -9.64 -22.58
C CYS A 150 -2.71 -9.44 -22.75
N GLY A 151 -1.88 -10.07 -21.91
CA GLY A 151 -0.41 -9.93 -21.95
C GLY A 151 0.13 -8.62 -21.38
N CYS A 152 -0.71 -7.72 -20.86
CA CYS A 152 -0.25 -6.49 -20.22
C CYS A 152 0.61 -6.82 -18.98
N GLN A 153 1.83 -6.26 -18.92
CA GLN A 153 2.70 -6.34 -17.76
C GLN A 153 2.11 -5.50 -16.61
N LEU A 154 1.86 -6.12 -15.46
CA LEU A 154 1.46 -5.37 -14.27
C LEU A 154 2.68 -4.88 -13.50
N ALA A 155 2.57 -3.69 -12.91
CA ALA A 155 3.57 -3.18 -11.98
C ALA A 155 3.60 -4.06 -10.72
N GLY A 156 4.79 -4.49 -10.33
CA GLY A 156 4.99 -5.37 -9.19
C GLY A 156 6.33 -6.10 -9.24
N VAL A 157 6.65 -6.80 -8.16
CA VAL A 157 7.77 -7.74 -8.10
C VAL A 157 7.21 -9.16 -8.11
N TYR A 158 7.62 -9.94 -9.10
CA TYR A 158 7.16 -11.31 -9.32
C TYR A 158 8.34 -12.26 -9.22
N ASP A 159 8.14 -13.37 -8.52
CA ASP A 159 9.16 -14.39 -8.34
C ASP A 159 8.51 -15.79 -8.33
N GLY A 160 8.07 -16.21 -9.51
CA GLY A 160 7.57 -17.56 -9.73
C GLY A 160 6.10 -17.78 -9.33
N PRO A 161 5.65 -19.04 -9.38
CA PRO A 161 4.24 -19.38 -9.27
C PRO A 161 3.67 -19.07 -7.88
N ARG A 162 2.51 -18.43 -7.85
CA ARG A 162 1.74 -18.18 -6.62
C ARG A 162 0.66 -19.26 -6.47
N GLU A 163 0.61 -19.89 -5.30
CA GLU A 163 -0.46 -20.84 -4.94
C GLU A 163 -1.72 -20.08 -4.49
N VAL A 164 -2.89 -20.59 -4.85
CA VAL A 164 -4.20 -20.05 -4.42
C VAL A 164 -4.66 -20.83 -3.18
N GLY A 165 -5.03 -20.15 -2.10
CA GLY A 165 -5.49 -20.81 -0.87
C GLY A 165 -5.33 -19.98 0.40
N ALA A 166 -5.92 -20.45 1.50
CA ALA A 166 -5.71 -19.88 2.83
C ALA A 166 -4.30 -20.24 3.32
N GLY A 167 -3.45 -19.25 3.59
CA GLY A 167 -2.06 -19.47 3.99
C GLY A 167 -1.03 -19.44 2.85
N ALA A 168 -1.44 -19.03 1.64
CA ALA A 168 -0.52 -18.65 0.56
C ALA A 168 0.21 -17.34 0.93
N GLY A 169 1.08 -17.41 1.94
CA GLY A 169 1.95 -16.32 2.35
C GLY A 169 2.84 -15.88 1.20
N PHE A 170 3.26 -14.62 1.22
CA PHE A 170 4.36 -14.13 0.40
C PHE A 170 5.56 -15.08 0.55
N ARG A 171 5.82 -15.93 -0.45
CA ARG A 171 7.18 -16.46 -0.59
C ARG A 171 8.07 -15.26 -0.89
N CYS A 172 8.94 -14.95 0.06
CA CYS A 172 10.03 -14.02 -0.16
C CYS A 172 10.90 -14.59 -1.30
N PRO A 173 11.24 -13.81 -2.33
CA PRO A 173 12.07 -14.30 -3.40
C PRO A 173 13.43 -14.81 -2.90
N PRO A 174 13.96 -15.95 -3.41
CA PRO A 174 15.33 -16.39 -3.15
C PRO A 174 16.38 -15.37 -3.60
N ALA A 175 16.02 -14.39 -4.44
CA ALA A 175 16.91 -13.34 -4.90
C ALA A 175 17.35 -12.35 -3.80
N CYS A 176 16.73 -12.37 -2.60
CA CYS A 176 17.21 -11.61 -1.43
C CYS A 176 18.33 -12.35 -0.67
N GLN A 177 19.28 -12.97 -1.37
CA GLN A 177 20.49 -13.57 -0.78
C GLN A 177 21.73 -12.66 -0.87
N ARG A 178 21.56 -11.36 -1.16
CA ARG A 178 22.67 -10.38 -1.17
C ARG A 178 22.52 -9.22 -0.18
N CYS A 179 21.73 -9.40 0.88
CA CYS A 179 21.87 -8.60 2.11
C CYS A 179 22.65 -9.40 3.16
N GLU A 180 23.87 -9.83 2.81
CA GLU A 180 24.91 -10.06 3.81
C GLU A 180 25.43 -8.69 4.23
N LEU A 181 24.90 -8.14 5.32
CA LEU A 181 25.56 -7.23 6.27
C LEU A 181 24.52 -6.68 7.27
N ALA A 182 24.38 -7.36 8.41
CA ALA A 182 24.30 -6.79 9.76
C ALA A 182 23.90 -7.87 10.79
N ASN A 183 24.68 -8.96 10.85
CA ASN A 183 24.81 -9.68 12.12
C ASN A 183 25.63 -8.79 13.05
N ALA A 184 24.96 -7.95 13.85
CA ALA A 184 25.57 -7.35 15.04
C ALA A 184 25.09 -8.17 16.25
N PRO A 185 26.01 -8.81 16.99
CA PRO A 185 25.66 -9.70 18.10
C PRO A 185 25.18 -8.93 19.34
N ASN A 186 24.32 -9.62 20.08
CA ASN A 186 23.87 -9.32 21.45
C ASN A 186 24.97 -8.71 22.33
N TYR A 187 24.72 -7.52 22.87
CA TYR A 187 25.35 -7.05 24.11
C TYR A 187 24.29 -6.47 25.04
N LEU A 188 23.62 -7.36 25.77
CA LEU A 188 23.00 -7.08 27.05
C LEU A 188 23.36 -8.22 28.00
N THR A 189 24.46 -8.05 28.76
CA THR A 189 24.61 -8.58 30.12
C THR A 189 25.84 -7.97 30.81
N ARG A 190 25.65 -7.53 32.07
CA ARG A 190 26.62 -7.19 33.15
C ARG A 190 27.23 -5.77 33.04
N GLU A 191 27.23 -4.91 34.06
CA GLU A 191 27.02 -5.03 35.52
C GLU A 191 26.11 -3.91 36.06
#